data_AF-A0A1Y3G5V7-F1
#
_entry.id   AF-A0A1Y3G5V7-F1
#
_cell.length_a   1.000
_cell.length_b   1.000
_cell.length_c   1.000
_cell.angle_alpha   90.00
_cell.angle_beta   90.00
_cell.angle_gamma   90.00
#
_symmetry.space_group_name_H-M   'P 1'
#
loop_
_entity.id
_entity.type
_entity.pdbx_description
1 polymer ?
#
loop_
_entity_poly.entity_id
_entity_poly.type
_entity_poly.pdbx_seq_one_letter_code
_entity_poly.pdbx_strand_id
1 'polypeptide(L)'
;MTIVKEEMTILPRWREGTIRLLDIAPKGPGQPQLAEGLPISLAYCDLVMRPDQTFADVNGGVFQGVLQKVPGERGGSDFVVEDRLFNAVFPHNQKLPLCLAGYNVPFLHRLLGGPWGEQPHQLCLHRLARIYDLGKSSDYSLAEVVEYLQPSFEIPWFECEAFTRLMQSRVVLRHLLAESRLNMLAALSVARTLPPPMSEPFGKAQGWQAMEDRVYRDFE
;
A
#
# COMPACT_ATOMS: atom_id res chain seq x y z
N MET A 1 -7.39 28.29 21.21
CA MET A 1 -6.57 27.08 20.99
C MET A 1 -7.37 25.89 21.45
N THR A 2 -7.97 25.15 20.51
CA THR A 2 -8.66 23.91 20.83
C THR A 2 -7.60 22.83 20.94
N ILE A 3 -7.37 22.33 22.14
CA ILE A 3 -6.51 21.16 22.36
C ILE A 3 -7.29 19.97 21.81
N VAL A 4 -6.94 19.53 20.60
CA VAL A 4 -7.42 18.26 20.07
C VAL A 4 -6.80 17.17 20.94
N LYS A 5 -7.63 16.46 21.68
CA LYS A 5 -7.22 15.26 22.43
C LYS A 5 -6.67 14.27 21.40
N GLU A 6 -5.36 14.04 21.39
CA GLU A 6 -4.78 12.91 20.64
C GLU A 6 -5.34 11.63 21.27
N GLU A 7 -6.29 10.97 20.61
CA GLU A 7 -6.76 9.65 21.03
C GLU A 7 -5.61 8.65 20.89
N MET A 8 -5.01 8.29 22.02
CA MET A 8 -3.99 7.25 22.10
C MET A 8 -4.64 5.92 21.72
N THR A 9 -4.31 5.43 20.53
CA THR A 9 -4.73 4.10 20.10
C THR A 9 -3.58 3.14 20.39
N ILE A 10 -3.84 2.08 21.16
CA ILE A 10 -2.88 0.99 21.39
C ILE A 10 -3.26 -0.14 20.43
N LEU A 11 -2.29 -0.65 19.66
CA LEU A 11 -2.54 -1.79 18.77
C LEU A 11 -2.31 -3.10 19.55
N PRO A 12 -3.27 -4.04 19.56
CA PRO A 12 -3.10 -5.29 20.26
C PRO A 12 -2.04 -6.15 19.56
N ARG A 13 -1.47 -7.09 20.32
CA ARG A 13 -0.59 -8.10 19.74
C ARG A 13 -1.41 -9.13 18.95
N TRP A 14 -1.31 -9.08 17.63
CA TRP A 14 -2.00 -10.01 16.74
C TRP A 14 -1.32 -11.38 16.70
N ARG A 15 -2.10 -12.44 16.88
CA ARG A 15 -1.60 -13.84 16.83
C ARG A 15 -1.76 -14.47 15.46
N GLU A 16 -2.80 -14.09 14.73
CA GLU A 16 -3.10 -14.56 13.38
C GLU A 16 -3.80 -13.44 12.60
N GLY A 17 -3.76 -13.53 11.27
CA GLY A 17 -4.43 -12.57 10.40
C GLY A 17 -3.92 -12.63 8.97
N THR A 18 -4.61 -11.90 8.09
CA THR A 18 -4.22 -11.80 6.68
C THR A 18 -3.70 -10.40 6.40
N ILE A 19 -2.52 -10.32 5.78
CA ILE A 19 -2.03 -9.12 5.12
C ILE A 19 -2.39 -9.24 3.65
N ARG A 20 -3.20 -8.33 3.13
CA ARG A 20 -3.43 -8.22 1.70
C ARG A 20 -2.45 -7.22 1.13
N LEU A 21 -1.50 -7.69 0.34
CA LEU A 21 -0.58 -6.83 -0.40
C LEU A 21 -1.18 -6.55 -1.78
N LEU A 22 -1.16 -5.29 -2.21
CA LEU A 22 -1.64 -4.90 -3.52
C LEU A 22 -0.81 -3.79 -4.14
N ASP A 23 -0.92 -3.68 -5.45
CA ASP A 23 -0.47 -2.53 -6.21
C ASP A 23 -1.47 -2.20 -7.33
N ILE A 24 -1.53 -0.93 -7.69
CA ILE A 24 -2.31 -0.42 -8.82
C ILE A 24 -1.32 0.38 -9.66
N ALA A 25 -1.28 0.09 -10.96
CA ALA A 25 -0.42 0.79 -11.89
C ALA A 25 -1.16 1.13 -13.18
N PRO A 26 -0.93 2.32 -13.76
CA PRO A 26 -1.51 2.65 -15.04
C PRO A 26 -0.94 1.76 -16.16
N LYS A 27 -1.73 1.55 -17.21
CA LYS A 27 -1.23 0.90 -18.43
C LYS A 27 -0.78 1.94 -19.45
N GLY A 28 0.26 1.57 -20.19
CA GLY A 28 0.80 2.37 -21.28
C GLY A 28 2.03 3.19 -20.86
N PRO A 29 2.73 3.77 -21.84
CA PRO A 29 3.97 4.49 -21.58
C PRO A 29 3.71 5.82 -20.87
N GLY A 30 4.60 6.16 -19.93
CA GLY A 30 4.64 7.46 -19.26
C GLY A 30 4.06 7.48 -17.85
N GLN A 31 3.98 8.69 -17.28
CA GLN A 31 3.39 8.96 -15.97
C GLN A 31 2.03 9.63 -16.18
N PRO A 32 0.94 8.88 -16.20
CA PRO A 32 -0.37 9.43 -16.51
C PRO A 32 -0.92 10.28 -15.38
N GLN A 33 -1.71 11.27 -15.77
CA GLN A 33 -2.55 12.02 -14.85
C GLN A 33 -3.80 11.20 -14.52
N LEU A 34 -4.32 11.36 -13.30
CA LEU A 34 -5.60 10.74 -12.93
C LEU A 34 -6.72 11.36 -13.77
N ALA A 35 -7.45 10.51 -14.48
CA ALA A 35 -8.56 10.88 -15.33
C ALA A 35 -9.57 9.72 -15.39
N GLU A 36 -10.81 10.06 -15.69
CA GLU A 36 -11.86 9.08 -15.96
C GLU A 36 -11.48 8.24 -17.19
N GLY A 37 -11.65 6.93 -17.11
CA GLY A 37 -11.31 6.01 -18.18
C GLY A 37 -9.81 5.68 -18.28
N LEU A 38 -8.94 6.19 -17.38
CA LEU A 38 -7.52 5.85 -17.38
C LEU A 38 -7.35 4.32 -17.24
N PRO A 39 -6.73 3.62 -18.21
CA PRO A 39 -6.49 2.19 -18.09
C PRO A 39 -5.51 1.87 -16.97
N ILE A 40 -5.86 0.92 -16.13
CA ILE A 40 -5.05 0.46 -15.00
C ILE A 40 -4.99 -1.07 -14.95
N SER A 41 -3.88 -1.54 -14.40
CA SER A 41 -3.72 -2.89 -13.90
C SER A 41 -3.78 -2.86 -12.37
N LEU A 42 -4.39 -3.86 -11.78
CA LEU A 42 -4.45 -4.06 -10.34
C LEU A 42 -3.93 -5.47 -10.05
N ALA A 43 -2.99 -5.60 -9.13
CA ALA A 43 -2.51 -6.89 -8.67
C ALA A 43 -2.62 -6.99 -7.15
N TYR A 44 -2.91 -8.20 -6.65
CA TYR A 44 -2.90 -8.46 -5.22
C TYR A 44 -2.38 -9.86 -4.91
N CYS A 45 -1.91 -10.07 -3.69
CA CYS A 45 -1.70 -11.37 -3.07
C CYS A 45 -1.94 -11.28 -1.56
N ASP A 46 -2.13 -12.42 -0.92
CA ASP A 46 -2.35 -12.48 0.53
C ASP A 46 -1.15 -13.16 1.21
N LEU A 47 -0.76 -12.64 2.37
CA LEU A 47 0.17 -13.29 3.29
C LEU A 47 -0.61 -13.65 4.56
N VAL A 48 -0.67 -14.93 4.87
CA VAL A 48 -1.39 -15.45 6.05
C VAL A 48 -0.41 -15.60 7.20
N MET A 49 -0.59 -14.78 8.25
CA MET A 49 0.11 -14.87 9.52
C MET A 49 -0.47 -16.00 10.36
N ARG A 50 0.36 -16.96 10.73
CA ARG A 50 0.01 -18.11 11.57
C ARG A 50 0.27 -17.82 13.06
N PRO A 51 -0.32 -18.60 13.99
CA PRO A 51 -0.11 -18.43 15.43
C PRO A 51 1.35 -18.45 15.89
N ASP A 52 2.21 -19.19 15.18
CA ASP A 52 3.66 -19.26 15.43
C ASP A 52 4.44 -18.09 14.81
N GLN A 53 3.74 -17.06 14.31
CA GLN A 53 4.28 -15.86 13.66
C GLN A 53 5.02 -16.14 12.34
N THR A 54 4.79 -17.31 11.73
CA THR A 54 5.22 -17.58 10.36
C THR A 54 4.21 -17.02 9.34
N PHE A 55 4.69 -16.74 8.13
CA PHE A 55 3.87 -16.22 7.04
C PHE A 55 3.85 -17.19 5.86
N ALA A 56 2.65 -17.51 5.38
CA ALA A 56 2.44 -18.31 4.18
C ALA A 56 1.84 -17.44 3.08
N ASP A 57 2.43 -17.46 1.89
CA ASP A 57 1.87 -16.74 0.75
C ASP A 57 0.70 -17.51 0.12
N VAL A 58 -0.31 -16.74 -0.23
CA VAL A 58 -1.45 -17.19 -1.02
C VAL A 58 -1.45 -16.36 -2.29
N ASN A 59 -1.32 -17.04 -3.43
CA ASN A 59 -1.37 -16.40 -4.73
C ASN A 59 -2.68 -15.64 -4.88
N GLY A 60 -2.60 -14.36 -5.26
CA GLY A 60 -3.76 -13.59 -5.66
C GLY A 60 -3.86 -13.49 -7.18
N GLY A 61 -4.45 -12.41 -7.66
CA GLY A 61 -4.79 -12.21 -9.07
C GLY A 61 -4.27 -10.89 -9.63
N VAL A 62 -4.27 -10.82 -10.95
CA VAL A 62 -4.02 -9.59 -11.72
C VAL A 62 -5.27 -9.30 -12.55
N PHE A 63 -5.77 -8.08 -12.43
CA PHE A 63 -6.97 -7.62 -13.13
C PHE A 63 -6.68 -6.35 -13.92
N GLN A 64 -7.52 -6.11 -14.91
CA GLN A 64 -7.38 -5.00 -15.86
C GLN A 64 -8.71 -4.25 -15.92
N GLY A 65 -8.64 -2.93 -15.86
CA GLY A 65 -9.83 -2.08 -16.01
C GLY A 65 -9.45 -0.62 -16.10
N VAL A 66 -10.33 0.25 -15.63
CA VAL A 66 -10.14 1.70 -15.71
C VAL A 66 -10.41 2.39 -14.37
N LEU A 67 -10.02 3.66 -14.27
CA LEU A 67 -10.49 4.54 -13.21
C LEU A 67 -11.85 5.14 -13.56
N GLN A 68 -12.74 5.18 -12.58
CA GLN A 68 -14.02 5.88 -12.59
C GLN A 68 -13.90 7.18 -11.81
N LYS A 69 -14.68 8.18 -12.22
CA LYS A 69 -14.74 9.48 -11.56
C LYS A 69 -15.95 9.50 -10.63
N VAL A 70 -15.72 9.85 -9.37
CA VAL A 70 -16.77 9.96 -8.35
C VAL A 70 -16.75 11.34 -7.70
N PRO A 71 -17.88 11.83 -7.14
CA PRO A 71 -17.89 13.06 -6.35
C PRO A 71 -16.95 12.92 -5.14
N GLY A 72 -16.03 13.86 -4.96
CA GLY A 72 -15.08 13.81 -3.85
C GLY A 72 -15.65 14.33 -2.53
N GLU A 73 -15.20 13.78 -1.40
CA GLU A 73 -15.73 14.10 -0.06
C GLU A 73 -15.53 15.57 0.35
N ARG A 74 -14.47 16.22 -0.16
CA ARG A 74 -14.13 17.62 0.13
C ARG A 74 -14.51 18.58 -1.01
N GLY A 75 -15.41 18.14 -1.90
CA GLY A 75 -15.70 18.82 -3.15
C GLY A 75 -14.71 18.45 -4.26
N GLY A 76 -15.13 18.64 -5.52
CA GLY A 76 -14.35 18.20 -6.69
C GLY A 76 -14.64 16.75 -7.06
N SER A 77 -13.64 16.06 -7.59
CA SER A 77 -13.79 14.68 -8.06
C SER A 77 -12.64 13.82 -7.58
N ASP A 78 -12.97 12.65 -7.06
CA ASP A 78 -12.03 11.59 -6.76
C ASP A 78 -12.04 10.56 -7.90
N PHE A 79 -10.95 9.80 -8.00
CA PHE A 79 -10.80 8.73 -8.97
C PHE A 79 -10.63 7.40 -8.24
N VAL A 80 -11.48 6.44 -8.58
CA VAL A 80 -11.51 5.10 -7.96
C VAL A 80 -11.47 4.03 -9.04
N VAL A 81 -11.09 2.79 -8.71
CA VAL A 81 -11.22 1.66 -9.63
C VAL A 81 -12.69 1.30 -9.82
N GLU A 82 -13.01 0.65 -10.94
CA GLU A 82 -14.35 0.09 -11.16
C GLU A 82 -14.76 -0.88 -10.05
N ASP A 83 -16.04 -0.89 -9.68
CA ASP A 83 -16.61 -1.81 -8.68
C ASP A 83 -16.25 -3.28 -8.93
N ARG A 84 -16.20 -3.70 -10.19
CA ARG A 84 -15.80 -5.07 -10.56
C ARG A 84 -14.38 -5.41 -10.12
N LEU A 85 -13.46 -4.44 -10.18
CA LEU A 85 -12.07 -4.61 -9.74
C LEU A 85 -12.00 -4.61 -8.21
N PHE A 86 -12.71 -3.70 -7.55
CA PHE A 86 -12.83 -3.71 -6.10
C PHE A 86 -13.34 -5.06 -5.59
N ASN A 87 -14.45 -5.56 -6.16
CA ASN A 87 -15.07 -6.83 -5.77
C ASN A 87 -14.20 -8.05 -6.12
N ALA A 88 -13.31 -7.95 -7.11
CA ALA A 88 -12.34 -9.00 -7.42
C ALA A 88 -11.26 -9.11 -6.34
N VAL A 89 -10.89 -8.00 -5.71
CA VAL A 89 -9.91 -7.95 -4.61
C VAL A 89 -10.58 -8.18 -3.26
N PHE A 90 -11.80 -7.69 -3.07
CA PHE A 90 -12.59 -7.77 -1.85
C PHE A 90 -13.97 -8.36 -2.14
N PRO A 91 -14.07 -9.68 -2.32
CA PRO A 91 -15.35 -10.33 -2.60
C PRO A 91 -16.35 -10.12 -1.45
N HIS A 92 -17.63 -9.98 -1.81
CA HIS A 92 -18.71 -9.89 -0.81
C HIS A 92 -18.68 -11.07 0.16
N ASN A 93 -19.02 -10.80 1.42
CA ASN A 93 -19.08 -11.77 2.52
C ASN A 93 -17.73 -12.39 2.93
N GLN A 94 -16.60 -11.89 2.44
CA GLN A 94 -15.30 -12.23 2.99
C GLN A 94 -14.91 -11.26 4.09
N LYS A 95 -14.26 -11.78 5.14
CA LYS A 95 -13.65 -10.93 6.17
C LYS A 95 -12.56 -10.09 5.52
N LEU A 96 -12.54 -8.80 5.82
CA LEU A 96 -11.47 -7.91 5.39
C LEU A 96 -10.11 -8.37 5.96
N PRO A 97 -9.01 -8.12 5.25
CA PRO A 97 -7.69 -8.43 5.76
C PRO A 97 -7.43 -7.64 7.05
N LEU A 98 -6.58 -8.19 7.92
CA LEU A 98 -6.13 -7.49 9.12
C LEU A 98 -5.34 -6.22 8.73
N CYS A 99 -4.48 -6.37 7.71
CA CYS A 99 -3.72 -5.27 7.16
C CYS A 99 -3.83 -5.19 5.65
N LEU A 100 -3.93 -3.97 5.13
CA LEU A 100 -3.76 -3.64 3.72
C LEU A 100 -2.37 -3.09 3.52
N ALA A 101 -1.57 -3.73 2.67
CA ALA A 101 -0.20 -3.34 2.38
C ALA A 101 -0.04 -2.88 0.93
N GLY A 102 0.89 -1.95 0.73
CA GLY A 102 1.29 -1.48 -0.60
C GLY A 102 2.37 -0.42 -0.47
N TYR A 103 3.07 -0.11 -1.56
CA TYR A 103 4.19 0.83 -1.50
C TYR A 103 3.76 2.20 -0.96
N ASN A 104 2.74 2.81 -1.58
CA ASN A 104 2.06 3.99 -1.07
C ASN A 104 0.59 3.66 -0.76
N VAL A 105 0.37 2.77 0.22
CA VAL A 105 -0.96 2.25 0.51
C VAL A 105 -2.02 3.32 0.83
N PRO A 106 -1.73 4.48 1.44
CA PRO A 106 -2.76 5.52 1.61
C PRO A 106 -3.30 6.07 0.28
N PHE A 107 -2.44 6.17 -0.74
CA PHE A 107 -2.86 6.54 -2.09
C PHE A 107 -3.64 5.41 -2.77
N LEU A 108 -3.13 4.17 -2.69
CA LEU A 108 -3.78 3.01 -3.29
C LEU A 108 -5.15 2.72 -2.67
N HIS A 109 -5.29 2.89 -1.36
CA HIS A 109 -6.54 2.76 -0.62
C HIS A 109 -7.60 3.77 -1.09
N ARG A 110 -7.20 5.01 -1.40
CA ARG A 110 -8.10 5.98 -2.03
C ARG A 110 -8.50 5.56 -3.43
N LEU A 111 -7.54 5.10 -4.25
CA LEU A 111 -7.83 4.61 -5.59
C LEU A 111 -8.73 3.37 -5.61
N LEU A 112 -8.68 2.51 -4.60
CA LEU A 112 -9.61 1.38 -4.56
C LEU A 112 -11.07 1.83 -4.52
N GLY A 113 -11.35 3.00 -3.93
CA GLY A 113 -12.70 3.32 -3.51
C GLY A 113 -13.25 2.24 -2.57
N GLY A 114 -14.46 2.40 -2.06
CA GLY A 114 -15.13 1.31 -1.38
C GLY A 114 -15.88 1.75 -0.10
N PRO A 115 -17.04 1.15 0.17
CA PRO A 115 -17.75 1.33 1.43
C PRO A 115 -17.03 0.54 2.52
N TRP A 116 -16.00 1.12 3.10
CA TRP A 116 -15.31 0.51 4.23
C TRP A 116 -16.20 0.56 5.47
N GLY A 117 -16.68 -0.59 5.94
CA GLY A 117 -17.35 -0.69 7.24
C GLY A 117 -16.35 -0.48 8.39
N GLU A 118 -15.42 -1.42 8.53
CA GLU A 118 -14.24 -1.33 9.39
C GLU A 118 -13.00 -1.40 8.49
N GLN A 119 -12.15 -0.38 8.52
CA GLN A 119 -10.99 -0.31 7.62
C GLN A 119 -9.86 -1.22 8.09
N PRO A 120 -9.19 -1.95 7.18
CA PRO A 120 -7.97 -2.68 7.52
C PRO A 120 -6.88 -1.72 7.97
N HIS A 121 -5.99 -2.17 8.87
CA HIS A 121 -4.81 -1.38 9.22
C HIS A 121 -3.92 -1.20 7.98
N GLN A 122 -3.39 -0.01 7.77
CA GLN A 122 -2.55 0.27 6.61
C GLN A 122 -1.07 -0.04 6.90
N LEU A 123 -0.44 -0.77 6.00
CA LEU A 123 1.01 -1.02 5.96
C LEU A 123 1.62 -0.30 4.77
N CYS A 124 2.15 0.89 5.03
CA CYS A 124 2.75 1.74 4.01
C CYS A 124 4.23 1.40 3.87
N LEU A 125 4.56 0.58 2.88
CA LEU A 125 5.93 0.06 2.73
C LEU A 125 6.94 1.17 2.46
N HIS A 126 6.56 2.25 1.78
CA HIS A 126 7.42 3.40 1.61
C HIS A 126 7.82 4.03 2.96
N ARG A 127 6.84 4.27 3.85
CA ARG A 127 7.11 4.86 5.17
C ARG A 127 7.98 3.94 6.01
N LEU A 128 7.68 2.64 5.99
CA LEU A 128 8.47 1.65 6.71
C LEU A 128 9.89 1.55 6.16
N ALA A 129 10.07 1.54 4.84
CA ALA A 129 11.40 1.56 4.24
C ALA A 129 12.22 2.79 4.68
N ARG A 130 11.58 3.95 4.83
CA ARG A 130 12.22 5.18 5.35
C ARG A 130 12.62 5.05 6.82
N ILE A 131 11.74 4.51 7.65
CA ILE A 131 11.98 4.37 9.09
C ILE A 131 13.10 3.35 9.35
N TYR A 132 13.15 2.28 8.57
CA TYR A 132 14.16 1.22 8.66
C TYR A 132 15.41 1.49 7.80
N ASP A 133 15.50 2.66 7.16
CA ASP A 133 16.63 3.07 6.32
C ASP A 133 17.03 2.04 5.24
N LEU A 134 16.03 1.46 4.56
CA LEU A 134 16.24 0.37 3.59
C LEU A 134 16.80 0.82 2.22
N GLY A 135 16.91 2.13 1.99
CA GLY A 135 17.42 2.70 0.73
C GLY A 135 18.64 3.58 0.97
N LYS A 136 19.49 3.76 -0.05
CA LYS A 136 20.76 4.49 0.08
C LYS A 136 20.70 5.99 -0.22
N SER A 137 19.59 6.48 -0.78
CA SER A 137 19.42 7.87 -1.21
C SER A 137 18.34 8.58 -0.39
N SER A 138 18.36 9.92 -0.44
CA SER A 138 17.28 10.73 0.14
C SER A 138 15.97 10.62 -0.65
N ASP A 139 15.99 10.10 -1.88
CA ASP A 139 14.82 9.85 -2.70
C ASP A 139 14.99 8.50 -3.44
N TYR A 140 14.20 7.49 -3.07
CA TYR A 140 14.26 6.16 -3.66
C TYR A 140 12.88 5.61 -4.00
N SER A 141 12.81 4.97 -5.15
CA SER A 141 11.68 4.24 -5.69
C SER A 141 11.58 2.84 -5.06
N LEU A 142 10.44 2.19 -5.25
CA LEU A 142 10.26 0.80 -4.87
C LEU A 142 11.33 -0.10 -5.52
N ALA A 143 11.60 0.09 -6.80
CA ALA A 143 12.58 -0.70 -7.54
C ALA A 143 13.99 -0.57 -6.94
N GLU A 144 14.41 0.65 -6.59
CA GLU A 144 15.72 0.90 -5.95
C GLU A 144 15.81 0.23 -4.58
N VAL A 145 14.75 0.28 -3.76
CA VAL A 145 14.74 -0.45 -2.47
C VAL A 145 14.94 -1.95 -2.70
N VAL A 146 14.25 -2.53 -3.68
CA VAL A 146 14.37 -3.96 -3.99
C VAL A 146 15.75 -4.32 -4.50
N GLU A 147 16.36 -3.49 -5.35
CA GLU A 147 17.72 -3.70 -5.84
C GLU A 147 18.72 -3.83 -4.68
N TYR A 148 18.53 -3.07 -3.60
CA TYR A 148 19.37 -3.17 -2.40
C TYR A 148 19.07 -4.39 -1.54
N LEU A 149 17.79 -4.71 -1.33
CA LEU A 149 17.39 -5.81 -0.45
C LEU A 149 17.63 -7.20 -1.09
N GLN A 150 17.43 -7.31 -2.40
CA GLN A 150 17.56 -8.56 -3.14
C GLN A 150 18.11 -8.31 -4.55
N PRO A 151 19.45 -8.12 -4.70
CA PRO A 151 20.09 -7.82 -5.99
C PRO A 151 19.87 -8.90 -7.07
N SER A 152 19.58 -10.13 -6.67
CA SER A 152 19.29 -11.25 -7.59
C SER A 152 17.83 -11.30 -8.05
N PHE A 153 17.01 -10.31 -7.69
CA PHE A 153 15.61 -10.25 -8.09
C PHE A 153 15.49 -9.74 -9.53
N GLU A 154 15.35 -10.68 -10.46
CA GLU A 154 15.29 -10.41 -11.89
C GLU A 154 13.89 -9.94 -12.31
N ILE A 155 13.63 -8.63 -12.20
CA ILE A 155 12.53 -7.98 -12.93
C ILE A 155 13.07 -6.68 -13.54
N PRO A 156 12.80 -6.39 -14.83
CA PRO A 156 13.25 -5.16 -15.44
C PRO A 156 12.80 -3.94 -14.63
N TRP A 157 13.77 -3.12 -14.20
CA TRP A 157 13.52 -1.93 -13.35
C TRP A 157 12.58 -0.91 -13.99
N PHE A 158 12.44 -0.93 -15.33
CA PHE A 158 11.56 -0.06 -16.10
C PHE A 158 10.12 -0.61 -16.23
N GLU A 159 9.87 -1.85 -15.81
CA GLU A 159 8.55 -2.46 -15.89
C GLU A 159 7.69 -1.98 -14.72
N CYS A 160 6.71 -1.13 -15.04
CA CYS A 160 5.87 -0.47 -14.04
C CYS A 160 4.50 -1.14 -13.88
N GLU A 161 4.31 -2.36 -14.37
CA GLU A 161 3.02 -3.06 -14.24
C GLU A 161 2.72 -3.42 -12.78
N ALA A 162 1.43 -3.48 -12.43
CA ALA A 162 1.00 -3.73 -11.06
C ALA A 162 1.54 -5.06 -10.51
N PHE A 163 1.66 -6.10 -11.34
CA PHE A 163 2.19 -7.39 -10.91
C PHE A 163 3.69 -7.31 -10.56
N THR A 164 4.50 -6.68 -11.40
CA THR A 164 5.92 -6.42 -11.12
C THR A 164 6.10 -5.68 -9.80
N ARG A 165 5.33 -4.60 -9.62
CA ARG A 165 5.38 -3.79 -8.40
C ARG A 165 4.87 -4.52 -7.17
N LEU A 166 3.88 -5.39 -7.32
CA LEU A 166 3.42 -6.29 -6.27
C LEU A 166 4.56 -7.21 -5.83
N MET A 167 5.27 -7.81 -6.78
CA MET A 167 6.39 -8.72 -6.48
C MET A 167 7.57 -8.00 -5.83
N GLN A 168 7.88 -6.77 -6.27
CA GLN A 168 8.85 -5.91 -5.60
C GLN A 168 8.40 -5.56 -4.17
N SER A 169 7.14 -5.15 -4.00
CA SER A 169 6.57 -4.83 -2.69
C SER A 169 6.60 -6.03 -1.74
N ARG A 170 6.47 -7.25 -2.26
CA ARG A 170 6.56 -8.50 -1.49
C ARG A 170 7.96 -8.72 -0.92
N VAL A 171 9.02 -8.36 -1.65
CA VAL A 171 10.41 -8.40 -1.16
C VAL A 171 10.54 -7.47 0.05
N VAL A 172 10.11 -6.22 -0.09
CA VAL A 172 10.17 -5.21 0.98
C VAL A 172 9.36 -5.65 2.21
N LEU A 173 8.12 -6.10 2.01
CA LEU A 173 7.25 -6.56 3.09
C LEU A 173 7.87 -7.74 3.86
N ARG A 174 8.43 -8.72 3.16
CA ARG A 174 9.07 -9.88 3.81
C ARG A 174 10.29 -9.48 4.63
N HIS A 175 11.10 -8.56 4.12
CA HIS A 175 12.22 -8.02 4.88
C HIS A 175 11.74 -7.34 6.17
N LEU A 176 10.75 -6.46 6.07
CA LEU A 176 10.16 -5.77 7.24
C LEU A 176 9.56 -6.74 8.27
N LEU A 177 8.89 -7.80 7.82
CA LEU A 177 8.31 -8.83 8.70
C LEU A 177 9.38 -9.71 9.37
N ALA A 178 10.57 -9.81 8.80
CA ALA A 178 11.71 -10.47 9.44
C ALA A 178 12.33 -9.59 10.54
N GLU A 179 12.31 -8.28 10.36
CA GLU A 179 12.87 -7.30 11.29
C GLU A 179 11.93 -6.93 12.45
N SER A 180 10.62 -7.04 12.26
CA SER A 180 9.65 -6.49 13.22
C SER A 180 8.29 -7.19 13.21
N ARG A 181 7.58 -7.05 14.33
CA ARG A 181 6.22 -7.59 14.50
C ARG A 181 5.22 -6.80 13.68
N LEU A 182 4.20 -7.48 13.17
CA LEU A 182 3.17 -6.89 12.31
C LEU A 182 2.45 -5.68 12.95
N ASN A 183 2.09 -5.77 14.24
CA ASN A 183 1.42 -4.66 14.94
C ASN A 183 2.34 -3.44 15.10
N MET A 184 3.65 -3.66 15.27
CA MET A 184 4.63 -2.57 15.30
C MET A 184 4.74 -1.89 13.94
N LEU A 185 4.83 -2.68 12.86
CA LEU A 185 4.85 -2.16 11.50
C LEU A 185 3.57 -1.38 11.17
N ALA A 186 2.40 -1.85 11.61
CA ALA A 186 1.14 -1.13 11.42
C ALA A 186 1.13 0.23 12.12
N ALA A 187 1.64 0.31 13.35
CA ALA A 187 1.72 1.58 14.06
C ALA A 187 2.77 2.53 13.46
N LEU A 188 3.92 2.00 12.99
CA LEU A 188 4.93 2.82 12.33
C LEU A 188 4.50 3.29 10.93
N SER A 189 3.57 2.58 10.28
CA SER A 189 3.07 2.92 8.94
C SER A 189 2.29 4.23 8.86
N VAL A 190 1.90 4.83 10.00
CA VAL A 190 1.29 6.15 9.99
C VAL A 190 2.27 7.29 10.29
N ALA A 191 3.50 6.96 10.67
CA ALA A 191 4.49 7.96 11.03
C ALA A 191 4.82 8.86 9.83
N ARG A 192 5.17 10.11 10.15
CA ARG A 192 5.54 11.10 9.14
C ARG A 192 6.91 10.79 8.58
N THR A 193 6.98 10.67 7.26
CA THR A 193 8.24 10.51 6.51
C THR A 193 8.30 11.51 5.37
N LEU A 194 9.46 11.60 4.70
CA LEU A 194 9.52 12.20 3.37
C LEU A 194 8.55 11.47 2.42
N PRO A 195 7.97 12.17 1.43
CA PRO A 195 7.05 11.55 0.50
C PRO A 195 7.78 10.59 -0.47
N PRO A 196 7.03 9.69 -1.15
CA PRO A 196 7.60 8.84 -2.19
C PRO A 196 8.07 9.66 -3.40
N PRO A 197 9.00 9.15 -4.23
CA PRO A 197 9.49 9.89 -5.38
C PRO A 197 8.42 10.18 -6.43
N MET A 198 8.66 11.22 -7.23
CA MET A 198 7.87 11.53 -8.42
C MET A 198 8.19 10.65 -9.64
N SER A 199 9.25 9.84 -9.58
CA SER A 199 9.62 8.88 -10.65
C SER A 199 8.66 7.69 -10.74
N GLU A 200 7.91 7.43 -9.66
CA GLU A 200 6.92 6.34 -9.57
C GLU A 200 5.78 6.51 -10.61
N PRO A 201 5.05 5.43 -10.94
CA PRO A 201 4.03 5.47 -12.00
C PRO A 201 2.96 6.55 -11.79
N PHE A 202 2.52 6.72 -10.55
CA PHE A 202 1.60 7.77 -10.12
C PHE A 202 2.32 8.97 -9.48
N GLY A 203 3.63 9.11 -9.68
CA GLY A 203 4.48 10.11 -9.02
C GLY A 203 4.00 11.56 -9.17
N LYS A 204 3.32 11.86 -10.30
CA LYS A 204 2.74 13.17 -10.63
C LYS A 204 1.23 13.26 -10.35
N ALA A 205 0.60 12.19 -9.89
CA ALA A 205 -0.83 12.18 -9.59
C ALA A 205 -1.12 13.02 -8.33
N GLN A 206 -2.26 13.72 -8.36
CA GLN A 206 -2.72 14.45 -7.18
C GLN A 206 -2.90 13.49 -6.01
N GLY A 207 -2.32 13.86 -4.86
CA GLY A 207 -2.39 13.06 -3.64
C GLY A 207 -1.31 11.98 -3.51
N TRP A 208 -0.51 11.68 -4.54
CA TRP A 208 0.59 10.70 -4.42
C TRP A 208 1.61 11.13 -3.36
N GLN A 209 2.00 12.40 -3.38
CA GLN A 209 2.93 13.03 -2.44
C GLN A 209 2.29 13.32 -1.08
N ALA A 210 0.99 13.07 -0.89
CA ALA A 210 0.29 13.41 0.34
C ALA A 210 0.57 12.37 1.42
N MET A 211 1.25 12.79 2.49
CA MET A 211 1.51 11.98 3.67
C MET A 211 0.67 12.51 4.82
N GLU A 212 -0.51 11.92 5.05
CA GLU A 212 -1.34 12.29 6.21
C GLU A 212 -0.68 11.91 7.53
N ASP A 213 -0.85 12.77 8.53
CA ASP A 213 -0.29 12.66 9.87
C ASP A 213 -1.20 11.81 10.78
N ARG A 214 -0.66 10.72 11.36
CA ARG A 214 -1.17 10.16 12.63
C ARG A 214 0.02 9.69 13.48
N VAL A 215 -0.15 9.65 14.80
CA VAL A 215 0.89 9.22 15.74
C VAL A 215 0.32 8.08 16.59
N TYR A 216 0.96 6.91 16.58
CA TYR A 216 0.80 5.90 17.62
C TYR A 216 1.95 6.06 18.62
N ARG A 217 1.66 6.15 19.91
CA ARG A 217 2.68 6.36 20.96
C ARG A 217 2.95 5.16 21.85
N ASP A 218 2.17 4.08 21.76
CA ASP A 218 2.33 2.94 22.68
C ASP A 218 2.15 1.57 22.03
N PHE A 219 2.94 0.61 22.51
CA PHE A 219 2.91 -0.80 22.13
C PHE A 219 2.84 -1.63 23.43
N GLU A 220 1.83 -2.50 23.57
CA GLU A 220 1.82 -3.58 24.58
C GLU A 220 2.45 -4.88 24.06
#